data_AF-A0A2N1PHT3-F1
#
_entry.id   AF-A0A2N1PHT3-F1
#
_cell.length_a   1.000
_cell.length_b   1.000
_cell.length_c   1.000
_cell.angle_alpha   90.00
_cell.angle_beta   90.00
_cell.angle_gamma   90.00
#
_symmetry.space_group_name_H-M   'P 1'
#
loop_
_entity.id
_entity.type
_entity.pdbx_description
1 polymer ?
#
loop_
_entity_poly.entity_id
_entity_poly.type
_entity_poly.pdbx_seq_one_letter_code
_entity_poly.pdbx_strand_id
1 'polypeptide(L)'
;MAKKLEEIRQINKKYDNSAKKAFDSVLSPKKSAASPDDNPLIAAVIKVAEAMGIAVKIPPLRKLNSGGDQFKLIADESGFRIRLVELKADWYKRDNGPMLAFTTAGEAVALIPKSPTRYLCFREDGVSQEVDAQSEFDRAYVFYPPLPKEPVSFREMVKLGLKLFRRRDLIWTLVLAVVT
;
A
#
# COMPACT_ATOMS: atom_id res chain seq x y z
N MET A 1 33.84 -1.96 10.54
CA MET A 1 32.39 -2.00 10.89
C MET A 1 31.74 -0.62 10.91
N ALA A 2 32.34 0.41 11.50
CA ALA A 2 31.75 1.76 11.59
C ALA A 2 31.35 2.39 10.24
N LYS A 3 32.20 2.30 9.22
CA LYS A 3 31.93 2.81 7.86
C LYS A 3 30.64 2.26 7.22
N LYS A 4 30.41 0.95 7.35
CA LYS A 4 29.22 0.28 6.80
C LYS A 4 27.94 0.69 7.52
N LEU A 5 28.03 0.99 8.82
CA LEU A 5 26.89 1.45 9.63
C LEU A 5 26.50 2.89 9.26
N GLU A 6 27.48 3.75 9.00
CA GLU A 6 27.26 5.11 8.52
C GLU A 6 26.68 5.11 7.11
N GLU A 7 27.18 4.25 6.23
CA GLU A 7 26.69 4.07 4.87
C GLU A 7 25.22 3.63 4.86
N ILE A 8 24.83 2.66 5.69
CA ILE A 8 23.43 2.24 5.88
C ILE A 8 22.55 3.39 6.42
N ARG A 9 23.05 4.18 7.37
CA ARG A 9 22.32 5.36 7.87
C ARG A 9 22.15 6.43 6.80
N GLN A 10 23.19 6.69 6.00
CA GLN A 10 23.16 7.66 4.91
C GLN A 10 22.20 7.23 3.80
N ILE A 11 22.24 5.95 3.45
CA ILE A 11 21.27 5.25 2.60
C ILE A 11 19.89 5.56 3.16
N ASN A 12 19.52 5.09 4.36
CA ASN A 12 18.17 5.26 4.91
C ASN A 12 17.71 6.73 4.96
N LYS A 13 18.60 7.65 5.34
CA LYS A 13 18.29 9.09 5.39
C LYS A 13 18.08 9.70 4.00
N LYS A 14 18.81 9.23 2.99
CA LYS A 14 18.61 9.59 1.57
C LYS A 14 17.30 9.01 1.04
N TYR A 15 16.93 7.77 1.42
CA TYR A 15 15.65 7.16 1.07
C TYR A 15 14.48 7.92 1.69
N ASP A 16 14.54 8.28 2.97
CA ASP A 16 13.51 9.08 3.64
C ASP A 16 13.33 10.45 2.99
N ASN A 17 14.41 11.13 2.63
CA ASN A 17 14.35 12.45 2.00
C ASN A 17 13.82 12.40 0.57
N SER A 18 14.12 11.38 -0.22
CA SER A 18 13.53 11.22 -1.55
C SER A 18 12.04 10.89 -1.49
N ALA A 19 11.62 10.06 -0.53
CA ALA A 19 10.22 9.76 -0.29
C ALA A 19 9.46 11.01 0.15
N LYS A 20 10.01 11.77 1.11
CA LYS A 20 9.49 13.07 1.51
C LYS A 20 9.45 14.06 0.36
N LYS A 21 10.45 14.09 -0.51
CA LYS A 21 10.48 15.05 -1.64
C LYS A 21 9.47 14.74 -2.74
N ALA A 22 9.30 13.46 -3.09
CA ALA A 22 8.26 13.00 -4.02
C ALA A 22 6.86 13.19 -3.41
N PHE A 23 6.76 13.14 -2.09
CA PHE A 23 5.54 13.39 -1.34
C PHE A 23 5.22 14.89 -1.20
N ASP A 24 6.20 15.73 -0.88
CA ASP A 24 6.11 17.18 -0.78
C ASP A 24 5.81 17.84 -2.13
N SER A 25 6.24 17.24 -3.25
CA SER A 25 5.88 17.73 -4.59
C SER A 25 4.40 17.53 -4.93
N VAL A 26 3.71 16.63 -4.22
CA VAL A 26 2.30 16.28 -4.42
C VAL A 26 1.44 17.04 -3.42
N LEU A 27 1.95 17.21 -2.21
CA LEU A 27 1.41 18.14 -1.21
C LEU A 27 1.61 19.61 -1.59
N SER A 28 2.47 19.90 -2.57
CA SER A 28 2.62 21.26 -3.08
C SER A 28 1.25 21.74 -3.59
N PRO A 29 0.75 22.88 -3.10
CA PRO A 29 -0.64 23.30 -3.19
C PRO A 29 -1.03 23.80 -4.59
N LYS A 30 -0.63 23.10 -5.66
CA LYS A 30 -1.01 23.47 -7.03
C LYS A 30 -2.39 22.94 -7.44
N LYS A 31 -3.02 22.10 -6.61
CA LYS A 31 -4.45 21.80 -6.61
C LYS A 31 -4.89 21.45 -5.18
N SER A 32 -5.31 22.44 -4.40
CA SER A 32 -6.09 22.15 -3.20
C SER A 32 -7.42 21.53 -3.66
N ALA A 33 -7.57 20.22 -3.50
CA ALA A 33 -8.86 19.55 -3.65
C ALA A 33 -9.90 20.27 -2.76
N ALA A 34 -11.03 20.67 -3.34
CA ALA A 34 -12.09 21.38 -2.62
C ALA A 34 -12.87 20.46 -1.67
N SER A 35 -12.83 19.15 -1.94
CA SER A 35 -13.43 18.08 -1.15
C SER A 35 -12.44 16.93 -0.93
N PRO A 36 -12.66 16.03 0.06
CA PRO A 36 -11.87 14.82 0.21
C PRO A 36 -11.96 13.88 -1.01
N ASP A 37 -13.08 13.96 -1.73
CA ASP A 37 -13.36 13.14 -2.91
C ASP A 37 -12.55 13.57 -4.14
N ASP A 38 -12.14 14.85 -4.19
CA ASP A 38 -11.30 15.41 -5.27
C ASP A 38 -9.79 15.28 -5.00
N ASN A 39 -9.38 14.51 -3.98
CA ASN A 39 -7.97 14.36 -3.63
C ASN A 39 -7.42 13.00 -4.14
N PRO A 40 -6.51 12.99 -5.14
CA PRO A 40 -5.95 11.77 -5.72
C PRO A 40 -5.31 10.84 -4.68
N LEU A 41 -4.66 11.42 -3.66
CA LEU A 41 -4.05 10.65 -2.59
C LEU A 41 -5.11 9.92 -1.76
N ILE A 42 -6.20 10.61 -1.40
CA ILE A 42 -7.28 10.03 -0.60
C ILE A 42 -7.96 8.91 -1.40
N ALA A 43 -8.27 9.15 -2.67
CA ALA A 43 -8.86 8.15 -3.56
C ALA A 43 -7.99 6.88 -3.65
N ALA A 44 -6.68 7.03 -3.88
CA ALA A 44 -5.77 5.90 -3.94
C ALA A 44 -5.66 5.15 -2.60
N VAL A 45 -5.62 5.86 -1.47
CA VAL A 45 -5.59 5.26 -0.12
C VAL A 45 -6.86 4.47 0.16
N ILE A 46 -8.03 5.03 -0.13
CA ILE A 46 -9.32 4.34 0.02
C ILE A 46 -9.31 3.06 -0.81
N LYS A 47 -8.86 3.13 -2.07
CA LYS A 47 -8.86 1.97 -2.97
C LYS A 47 -7.98 0.82 -2.46
N VAL A 48 -6.79 1.14 -1.95
CA VAL A 48 -5.89 0.13 -1.37
C VAL A 48 -6.48 -0.43 -0.07
N ALA A 49 -7.05 0.44 0.77
CA ALA A 49 -7.67 0.02 2.03
C ALA A 49 -8.90 -0.87 1.81
N GLU A 50 -9.75 -0.57 0.83
CA GLU A 50 -10.88 -1.41 0.41
C GLU A 50 -10.41 -2.80 -0.01
N ALA A 51 -9.37 -2.87 -0.84
CA ALA A 51 -8.79 -4.14 -1.26
C ALA A 51 -8.19 -4.96 -0.09
N MET A 52 -7.77 -4.28 0.98
CA MET A 52 -7.27 -4.88 2.22
C MET A 52 -8.34 -5.13 3.28
N GLY A 53 -9.58 -4.67 3.06
CA GLY A 53 -10.65 -4.73 4.06
C GLY A 53 -10.41 -3.84 5.29
N ILE A 54 -9.70 -2.73 5.12
CA ILE A 54 -9.38 -1.76 6.18
C ILE A 54 -10.42 -0.63 6.14
N ALA A 55 -11.00 -0.30 7.30
CA ALA A 55 -11.85 0.87 7.44
C ALA A 55 -10.99 2.14 7.56
N VAL A 56 -11.08 3.04 6.57
CA VAL A 56 -10.34 4.31 6.56
C VAL A 56 -11.15 5.39 7.26
N LYS A 57 -10.48 6.15 8.13
CA LYS A 57 -11.00 7.39 8.73
C LYS A 57 -10.23 8.56 8.15
N ILE A 58 -10.93 9.40 7.40
CA ILE A 58 -10.34 10.59 6.78
C ILE A 58 -10.37 11.73 7.81
N PRO A 59 -9.22 12.27 8.23
CA PRO A 59 -9.17 13.43 9.11
C PRO A 59 -9.68 14.68 8.38
N PRO A 60 -10.18 15.70 9.10
CA PRO A 60 -10.70 16.91 8.48
C PRO A 60 -9.64 17.61 7.60
N LEU A 61 -10.06 18.09 6.42
CA LEU A 61 -9.18 18.68 5.39
C LEU A 61 -8.23 19.76 5.92
N ARG A 62 -8.66 20.56 6.91
CA ARG A 62 -7.80 21.57 7.55
C ARG A 62 -6.54 20.97 8.16
N LYS A 63 -6.67 19.81 8.82
CA LYS A 63 -5.57 19.06 9.43
C LYS A 63 -4.65 18.45 8.37
N LEU A 64 -5.21 17.97 7.26
CA LEU A 64 -4.44 17.49 6.11
C LEU A 64 -3.64 18.63 5.46
N ASN A 65 -4.24 19.81 5.32
CA ASN A 65 -3.61 20.98 4.71
C ASN A 65 -2.63 21.71 5.64
N SER A 66 -2.42 21.22 6.87
CA SER A 66 -1.53 21.84 7.87
C SER A 66 -0.02 21.58 7.61
N GLY A 67 0.35 21.09 6.42
CA GLY A 67 1.75 20.88 6.01
C GLY A 67 2.45 19.66 6.60
N GLY A 68 1.71 18.79 7.32
CA GLY A 68 2.23 17.52 7.82
C GLY A 68 2.11 16.37 6.80
N ASP A 69 2.61 15.19 7.19
CA ASP A 69 2.45 13.96 6.40
C ASP A 69 0.99 13.50 6.43
N GLN A 70 0.23 13.93 5.41
CA GLN A 70 -1.19 13.63 5.22
C GLN A 70 -1.48 12.14 5.26
N PHE A 71 -0.63 11.34 4.63
CA PHE A 71 -0.82 9.91 4.52
C PHE A 71 -0.60 9.23 5.88
N LYS A 72 0.45 9.62 6.61
CA LYS A 72 0.67 9.17 7.97
C LYS A 72 -0.47 9.58 8.91
N LEU A 73 -1.01 10.79 8.75
CA LEU A 73 -2.15 11.23 9.53
C LEU A 73 -3.40 10.37 9.28
N ILE A 74 -3.68 10.01 8.02
CA ILE A 74 -4.76 9.09 7.67
C ILE A 74 -4.52 7.71 8.28
N ALA A 75 -3.29 7.19 8.18
CA ALA A 75 -2.93 5.89 8.74
C ALA A 75 -3.10 5.86 10.26
N ASP A 76 -2.63 6.91 10.96
CA ASP A 76 -2.72 7.05 12.41
C ASP A 76 -4.18 7.16 12.87
N GLU A 77 -5.00 7.99 12.20
CA GLU A 77 -6.43 8.15 12.52
C GLU A 77 -7.23 6.87 12.26
N SER A 78 -6.87 6.15 11.20
CA SER A 78 -7.49 4.87 10.82
C SER A 78 -6.97 3.68 11.64
N GLY A 79 -5.81 3.82 12.29
CA GLY A 79 -5.19 2.78 13.10
C GLY A 79 -4.48 1.67 12.31
N PHE A 80 -4.21 1.84 11.02
CA PHE A 80 -3.45 0.87 10.22
C PHE A 80 -1.97 1.25 10.16
N ARG A 81 -1.10 0.25 9.98
CA ARG A 81 0.34 0.49 9.85
C ARG A 81 0.75 0.51 8.39
N ILE A 82 1.80 1.27 8.10
CA ILE A 82 2.36 1.38 6.75
C ILE A 82 3.80 0.86 6.74
N ARG A 83 4.18 0.26 5.61
CA ARG A 83 5.58 -0.11 5.35
C ARG A 83 5.95 0.29 3.93
N LEU A 84 7.05 1.03 3.82
CA LEU A 84 7.67 1.36 2.55
C LEU A 84 8.40 0.11 2.01
N VAL A 85 8.15 -0.19 0.73
CA VAL A 85 8.84 -1.24 -0.03
C VAL A 85 9.43 -0.65 -1.29
N GLU A 86 10.61 -1.15 -1.67
CA GLU A 86 11.23 -0.82 -2.95
C GLU A 86 10.71 -1.77 -4.03
N LEU A 87 10.26 -1.19 -5.13
CA LEU A 87 9.76 -1.92 -6.27
C LEU A 87 10.92 -2.19 -7.24
N LYS A 88 11.58 -3.33 -7.07
CA LYS A 88 12.66 -3.78 -7.94
C LYS A 88 12.12 -4.29 -9.29
N ALA A 89 13.00 -4.54 -10.25
CA ALA A 89 12.61 -5.19 -11.52
C ALA A 89 11.71 -6.42 -11.27
N ASP A 90 10.67 -6.56 -12.10
CA ASP A 90 9.68 -7.64 -12.03
C ASP A 90 8.88 -7.72 -10.72
N TRP A 91 8.81 -6.65 -9.90
CA TRP A 91 8.04 -6.64 -8.66
C TRP A 91 6.58 -7.07 -8.86
N TYR A 92 5.98 -6.71 -10.01
CA TYR A 92 4.59 -7.00 -10.36
C TYR A 92 4.34 -8.50 -10.62
N LYS A 93 5.40 -9.28 -10.84
CA LYS A 93 5.34 -10.75 -10.96
C LYS A 93 5.32 -11.44 -9.59
N ARG A 94 5.37 -10.69 -8.48
CA ARG A 94 5.40 -11.22 -7.11
C ARG A 94 4.15 -10.82 -6.33
N ASP A 95 3.75 -11.69 -5.40
CA ASP A 95 2.60 -11.49 -4.53
C ASP A 95 3.01 -10.60 -3.33
N ASN A 96 2.88 -9.29 -3.50
CA ASN A 96 3.15 -8.26 -2.49
C ASN A 96 1.86 -7.69 -1.89
N GLY A 97 0.69 -8.16 -2.35
CA GLY A 97 -0.62 -7.63 -1.96
C GLY A 97 -0.92 -6.23 -2.53
N PRO A 98 -2.07 -5.64 -2.20
CA PRO A 98 -2.42 -4.26 -2.53
C PRO A 98 -1.41 -3.24 -1.98
N MET A 99 -1.05 -2.24 -2.79
CA MET A 99 -0.06 -1.23 -2.43
C MET A 99 -0.44 0.16 -2.95
N LEU A 100 0.00 1.20 -2.25
CA LEU A 100 -0.05 2.59 -2.72
C LEU A 100 1.30 2.95 -3.32
N ALA A 101 1.37 3.35 -4.59
CA ALA A 101 2.59 3.82 -5.22
C ALA A 101 2.47 5.28 -5.66
N PHE A 102 3.59 5.85 -6.07
CA PHE A 102 3.67 7.20 -6.62
C PHE A 102 4.35 7.13 -7.98
N THR A 103 3.79 7.82 -8.97
CA THR A 103 4.44 7.99 -10.27
C THR A 103 5.66 8.91 -10.15
N THR A 104 6.51 8.96 -11.18
CA THR A 104 7.62 9.91 -11.27
C THR A 104 7.16 11.37 -11.27
N ALA A 105 5.92 11.63 -11.68
CA ALA A 105 5.27 12.94 -11.59
C ALA A 105 4.71 13.25 -10.19
N GLY A 106 4.80 12.29 -9.25
CA GLY A 106 4.25 12.38 -7.90
C GLY A 106 2.79 11.92 -7.78
N GLU A 107 2.11 11.57 -8.85
CA GLU A 107 0.70 11.15 -8.74
C GLU A 107 0.56 9.89 -7.88
N ALA A 108 -0.33 9.94 -6.88
CA ALA A 108 -0.65 8.80 -6.04
C ALA A 108 -1.52 7.80 -6.81
N VAL A 109 -1.13 6.53 -6.81
CA VAL A 109 -1.84 5.47 -7.53
C VAL A 109 -2.01 4.22 -6.67
N ALA A 110 -3.13 3.53 -6.86
CA ALA A 110 -3.41 2.28 -6.17
C ALA A 110 -3.02 1.09 -7.07
N LEU A 111 -2.12 0.23 -6.58
CA LEU A 111 -1.69 -1.00 -7.23
C LEU A 111 -2.42 -2.18 -6.59
N ILE A 112 -3.38 -2.77 -7.30
CA ILE A 112 -4.23 -3.86 -6.80
C ILE A 112 -3.90 -5.16 -7.54
N PRO A 113 -3.59 -6.26 -6.84
CA PRO A 113 -3.29 -7.53 -7.48
C PRO A 113 -4.54 -8.11 -8.14
N LYS A 114 -4.47 -8.38 -9.45
CA LYS A 114 -5.47 -9.17 -10.18
C LYS A 114 -5.17 -10.67 -10.09
N SER A 115 -3.89 -11.01 -9.96
CA SER A 115 -3.38 -12.36 -9.75
C SER A 115 -2.02 -12.28 -9.05
N PRO A 116 -1.42 -13.40 -8.62
CA PRO A 116 -0.14 -13.39 -7.90
C PRO A 116 1.02 -12.77 -8.69
N THR A 117 0.85 -12.65 -10.01
CA THR A 117 1.87 -12.20 -10.95
C THR A 117 1.40 -11.02 -11.81
N ARG A 118 0.25 -10.39 -11.50
CA ARG A 118 -0.30 -9.26 -12.28
C ARG A 118 -1.02 -8.25 -11.39
N TYR A 119 -0.81 -6.98 -11.69
CA TYR A 119 -1.39 -5.86 -10.96
C TYR A 119 -2.16 -4.93 -11.88
N LEU A 120 -3.18 -4.28 -11.32
CA LEU A 120 -3.89 -3.16 -11.92
C LEU A 120 -3.48 -1.89 -11.20
N CYS A 121 -3.13 -0.87 -11.95
CA CYS A 121 -2.91 0.50 -11.48
C CYS A 121 -4.21 1.28 -11.64
N PHE A 122 -4.73 1.85 -10.56
CA PHE A 122 -5.86 2.75 -10.55
C PHE A 122 -5.38 4.17 -10.27
N ARG A 123 -5.76 5.11 -11.13
CA ARG A 123 -5.55 6.55 -10.98
C ARG A 123 -6.83 7.25 -10.53
N GLU A 124 -6.76 8.56 -10.31
CA GLU A 124 -7.89 9.40 -9.89
C GLU A 124 -9.06 9.37 -10.88
N ASP A 125 -8.76 9.22 -12.18
CA ASP A 125 -9.74 9.12 -13.27
C ASP A 125 -10.60 7.84 -13.24
N GLY A 126 -10.33 6.93 -12.30
CA GLY A 126 -11.01 5.65 -12.18
C GLY A 126 -10.60 4.64 -13.25
N VAL A 127 -9.67 5.00 -14.14
CA VAL A 127 -9.20 4.12 -15.21
C VAL A 127 -8.21 3.13 -14.61
N SER A 128 -8.50 1.85 -14.78
CA SER A 128 -7.59 0.78 -14.41
C SER A 128 -6.69 0.43 -15.59
N GLN A 129 -5.38 0.55 -15.43
CA GLN A 129 -4.40 0.09 -16.42
C GLN A 129 -3.65 -1.12 -15.87
N GLU A 130 -3.42 -2.14 -16.70
CA GLU A 130 -2.57 -3.26 -16.29
C GLU A 130 -1.11 -2.80 -16.17
N VAL A 131 -0.48 -3.16 -15.05
CA VAL A 131 0.92 -2.84 -14.80
C VAL A 131 1.79 -3.72 -15.68
N ASP A 132 2.65 -3.08 -16.46
CA ASP A 132 3.63 -3.75 -17.32
C ASP A 132 5.07 -3.29 -16.98
N ALA A 133 6.07 -3.86 -17.62
CA ALA A 133 7.49 -3.52 -17.43
C ALA A 133 7.83 -2.04 -17.67
N GLN A 134 7.01 -1.32 -18.43
CA GLN A 134 7.15 0.12 -18.67
C GLN A 134 6.56 0.99 -17.54
N SER A 135 5.84 0.40 -16.59
CA SER A 135 5.30 1.12 -15.45
C SER A 135 6.40 1.34 -14.42
N GLU A 136 7.05 2.50 -14.51
CA GLU A 136 8.14 2.90 -13.63
C GLU A 136 7.58 3.39 -12.28
N PHE A 137 7.53 2.47 -11.32
CA PHE A 137 7.32 2.80 -9.92
C PHE A 137 8.57 2.40 -9.13
N ASP A 138 9.17 3.34 -8.42
CA ASP A 138 10.37 3.05 -7.63
C ASP A 138 10.03 2.42 -6.28
N ARG A 139 8.91 2.84 -5.69
CA ARG A 139 8.54 2.49 -4.31
C ARG A 139 7.02 2.46 -4.14
N ALA A 140 6.59 1.67 -3.18
CA ALA A 140 5.21 1.60 -2.77
C ALA A 140 5.08 1.44 -1.25
N TYR A 141 3.89 1.74 -0.73
CA TYR A 141 3.50 1.53 0.65
C TYR A 141 2.52 0.38 0.72
N VAL A 142 2.86 -0.61 1.55
CA VAL A 142 1.98 -1.73 1.89
C VAL A 142 1.26 -1.38 3.19
N PHE A 143 -0.05 -1.65 3.23
CA PHE A 143 -0.87 -1.39 4.41
C PHE A 143 -0.98 -2.68 5.23
N TYR A 144 -0.85 -2.57 6.54
CA TYR A 144 -1.11 -3.65 7.47
C TYR A 144 -2.40 -3.37 8.23
N PRO A 145 -3.41 -4.25 8.14
CA PRO A 145 -4.67 -4.09 8.85
C PRO A 145 -4.46 -3.90 10.37
N PRO A 146 -5.32 -3.12 11.02
CA PRO A 146 -5.32 -3.02 12.48
C PRO A 146 -5.54 -4.40 13.10
N LEU A 147 -4.85 -4.66 14.21
CA LEU A 147 -5.09 -5.88 14.98
C LEU A 147 -6.53 -5.87 15.55
N PRO A 148 -7.23 -7.01 15.52
CA PRO A 148 -8.54 -7.13 16.16
C PRO A 148 -8.41 -6.77 17.65
N LYS A 149 -9.31 -5.92 18.16
CA LYS A 149 -9.32 -5.53 19.58
C LYS A 149 -9.90 -6.64 20.47
N GLU A 150 -10.63 -7.57 19.88
CA GLU A 150 -11.24 -8.70 20.59
C GLU A 150 -10.32 -9.93 20.49
N PRO A 151 -10.23 -10.75 21.56
CA PRO A 151 -9.49 -12.00 21.50
C PRO A 151 -10.14 -12.92 20.45
N VAL A 152 -9.39 -13.16 19.37
CA VAL A 152 -9.82 -14.04 18.29
C VAL A 152 -10.01 -15.46 18.83
N SER A 153 -11.22 -16.00 18.67
CA SER A 153 -11.50 -17.39 19.04
C SER A 153 -10.76 -18.35 18.11
N PHE A 154 -10.40 -19.55 18.59
CA PHE A 154 -9.75 -20.58 17.76
C PHE A 154 -10.50 -20.85 16.44
N ARG A 155 -11.84 -20.82 16.48
CA ARG A 155 -12.68 -20.98 15.28
C ARG A 155 -12.51 -19.85 14.27
N GLU A 156 -12.34 -18.62 14.75
CA GLU A 156 -12.07 -17.47 13.89
C GLU A 156 -10.67 -17.53 13.31
N MET A 157 -9.71 -18.03 14.09
CA MET A 157 -8.33 -18.25 13.62
C MET A 157 -8.30 -19.28 12.48
N VAL A 158 -9.02 -20.39 12.62
CA VAL A 158 -9.17 -21.39 11.54
C VAL A 158 -9.91 -20.82 10.34
N LYS A 159 -10.99 -20.04 10.56
CA LYS A 159 -11.74 -19.38 9.48
C LYS A 159 -10.89 -18.35 8.73
N LEU A 160 -10.05 -17.59 9.44
CA LEU A 160 -9.10 -16.65 8.86
C LEU A 160 -8.03 -17.40 8.06
N GLY A 161 -7.46 -18.47 8.63
CA GLY A 161 -6.53 -19.34 7.92
C GLY A 161 -7.10 -19.86 6.60
N LEU A 162 -8.29 -20.47 6.64
CA LEU A 162 -8.99 -20.97 5.45
C LEU A 162 -9.35 -19.88 4.43
N LYS A 163 -9.55 -18.63 4.86
CA LYS A 163 -9.78 -17.48 3.98
C LYS A 163 -8.48 -16.97 3.33
N LEU A 164 -7.35 -17.11 4.02
CA LEU A 164 -6.01 -16.75 3.53
C LEU A 164 -5.46 -17.77 2.54
N PHE A 165 -5.82 -19.06 2.67
CA PHE A 165 -5.45 -20.08 1.70
C PHE A 165 -6.21 -19.90 0.39
N ARG A 166 -5.46 -19.67 -0.68
CA ARG A 166 -6.00 -19.69 -2.04
C ARG A 166 -6.60 -21.08 -2.29
N ARG A 167 -7.85 -21.16 -2.78
CA ARG A 167 -8.56 -22.44 -2.99
C ARG A 167 -7.71 -23.48 -3.74
N ARG A 168 -6.87 -23.03 -4.68
CA ARG A 168 -5.95 -23.88 -5.44
C ARG A 168 -4.90 -24.56 -4.57
N ASP A 169 -4.31 -23.82 -3.62
CA ASP A 169 -3.29 -24.35 -2.72
C ASP A 169 -3.92 -25.31 -1.69
N LEU A 170 -5.16 -25.02 -1.26
CA LEU A 170 -5.93 -25.94 -0.42
C LEU A 170 -6.23 -27.27 -1.13
N ILE A 171 -6.62 -27.21 -2.42
CA ILE A 171 -6.84 -28.42 -3.24
C ILE A 171 -5.54 -29.22 -3.37
N TRP A 172 -4.41 -28.58 -3.69
CA TRP A 172 -3.12 -29.28 -3.79
C TRP A 172 -2.67 -29.89 -2.46
N THR A 173 -2.91 -29.19 -1.34
CA THR A 173 -2.61 -29.72 -0.01
C THR A 173 -3.45 -30.96 0.30
N LEU A 174 -4.75 -30.93 -0.02
CA LEU A 174 -5.64 -32.09 0.15
C LEU A 174 -5.24 -33.26 -0.76
N VAL A 175 -4.87 -32.99 -2.02
CA VAL A 175 -4.41 -34.03 -2.95
C VAL A 175 -3.15 -34.70 -2.43
N LEU A 176 -2.15 -33.93 -1.97
CA LEU A 176 -0.92 -34.49 -1.40
C LEU A 176 -1.20 -35.28 -0.11
N ALA A 177 -2.12 -34.82 0.73
CA ALA A 177 -2.49 -35.50 1.97
C ALA A 177 -3.24 -36.83 1.75
N VAL A 178 -3.94 -37.01 0.63
CA VAL A 178 -4.64 -38.26 0.28
C VAL A 178 -3.71 -39.25 -0.44
N VAL A 179 -2.66 -38.75 -1.09
CA VAL A 179 -1.67 -39.58 -1.82
C VAL A 179 -0.55 -40.10 -0.89
N THR A 180 -0.48 -39.61 0.36
CA THR A 180 0.49 -40.05 1.38
C THR A 180 -0.19 -40.96 2.40
#